data_AF-A0A2V6QXR1-F1
#
_entry.id   AF-A0A2V6QXR1-F1
#
_cell.length_a   1.000
_cell.length_b   1.000
_cell.length_c   1.000
_cell.angle_alpha   90.00
_cell.angle_beta   90.00
_cell.angle_gamma   90.00
#
_symmetry.space_group_name_H-M   'P 1'
#
loop_
_entity.id
_entity.type
_entity.pdbx_description
1 polymer ?
#
loop_
_entity_poly.entity_id
_entity_poly.type
_entity_poly.pdbx_seq_one_letter_code
_entity_poly.pdbx_strand_id
1 'polypeptide(L)' 'MTQSPGRPGRPRARQGGGRALAGGPPAAGVGAGLPDRGGHFGRYGGRFVPETLMSPLIELERAWAAARRDRSFQARLA' A
#
# COMPACT_ATOMS: atom_id res chain seq x y z
N MET A 1 41.50 -47.46 -23.94
CA MET A 1 40.26 -46.83 -24.44
C MET A 1 39.34 -46.58 -23.25
N THR A 2 39.03 -45.31 -23.02
CA THR A 2 38.21 -44.64 -21.99
C THR A 2 37.36 -45.50 -21.05
N GLN A 3 37.66 -45.42 -19.75
CA GLN A 3 36.71 -45.62 -18.66
C GLN A 3 35.90 -44.33 -18.46
N SER A 4 34.59 -44.43 -18.35
CA SER A 4 33.69 -43.32 -18.01
C SER A 4 32.76 -43.77 -16.88
N PRO A 5 32.93 -43.30 -15.64
CA PRO A 5 31.98 -43.59 -14.57
C PRO A 5 30.93 -42.48 -14.48
N GLY A 6 29.67 -42.92 -14.39
CA GLY A 6 28.48 -42.06 -14.31
C GLY A 6 28.50 -41.11 -13.11
N ARG A 7 27.94 -39.92 -13.33
CA ARG A 7 27.81 -38.84 -12.34
C ARG A 7 26.84 -39.25 -11.20
N PRO A 8 27.19 -39.03 -9.92
CA PRO A 8 26.23 -39.22 -8.83
C PRO A 8 25.21 -38.08 -8.77
N GLY A 9 23.97 -38.44 -8.43
CA GLY A 9 22.79 -37.59 -8.43
C GLY A 9 22.89 -36.40 -7.47
N ARG A 10 22.32 -35.26 -7.91
CA ARG A 10 22.16 -34.05 -7.09
C ARG A 10 21.15 -34.31 -5.97
N PRO A 11 21.42 -33.91 -4.72
CA PRO A 11 20.40 -33.93 -3.68
C PRO A 11 19.31 -32.89 -4.00
N ARG A 12 18.05 -33.32 -4.00
CA ARG A 12 16.90 -32.42 -4.05
C ARG A 12 16.86 -31.62 -2.75
N ALA A 13 17.28 -30.36 -2.81
CA ALA A 13 17.04 -29.39 -1.76
C ALA A 13 15.51 -29.24 -1.59
N ARG A 14 14.99 -29.79 -0.49
CA ARG A 14 13.64 -29.52 0.01
C ARG A 14 13.61 -28.06 0.44
N GLN A 15 13.28 -27.16 -0.49
CA GLN A 15 12.94 -25.78 -0.16
C GLN A 15 11.66 -25.81 0.67
N GLY A 16 11.81 -25.71 1.98
CA GLY A 16 10.73 -25.34 2.88
C GLY A 16 10.35 -23.90 2.57
N GLY A 17 9.33 -23.72 1.73
CA GLY A 17 8.65 -22.45 1.55
C GLY A 17 7.89 -22.11 2.83
N GLY A 18 8.61 -21.61 3.83
CA GLY A 18 8.00 -20.90 4.93
C GLY A 18 7.19 -19.76 4.33
N ARG A 19 5.88 -19.75 4.58
CA ARG A 19 5.02 -18.59 4.36
C ARG A 19 5.59 -17.47 5.22
N ALA A 20 6.49 -16.68 4.62
CA ALA A 20 6.82 -15.37 5.12
C ALA A 20 5.51 -14.56 5.05
N LEU A 21 4.88 -14.43 6.21
CA LEU A 21 3.91 -13.39 6.51
C LEU A 21 4.65 -12.03 6.47
N ALA A 22 5.11 -11.62 5.29
CA ALA A 22 5.79 -10.35 5.09
C ALA A 22 4.84 -9.42 4.36
N GLY A 23 4.18 -8.55 5.13
CA GLY A 23 3.31 -7.52 4.57
C GLY A 23 2.34 -6.84 5.54
N GLY A 24 2.52 -6.95 6.86
CA GLY A 24 1.92 -5.97 7.77
C GLY A 24 2.89 -4.82 7.92
N PRO A 25 2.58 -3.58 7.47
CA PRO A 25 3.49 -2.46 7.69
C PRO A 25 3.66 -2.24 9.21
N PRO A 26 4.88 -1.87 9.64
CA PRO A 26 5.13 -1.61 11.05
C PRO A 26 4.18 -0.52 11.53
N ALA A 27 3.55 -0.74 12.68
CA ALA A 27 2.79 0.28 13.40
C ALA A 27 3.77 1.37 13.91
N ALA A 28 4.34 2.14 12.99
CA ALA A 28 5.06 3.35 13.30
C ALA A 28 4.02 4.40 13.69
N GLY A 29 4.25 5.02 14.85
CA GLY A 29 3.28 5.84 15.57
C GLY A 29 2.55 6.88 14.73
N VAL A 30 1.37 7.28 15.22
CA VAL A 30 0.52 8.36 14.69
C VAL A 30 1.33 9.66 14.69
N GLY A 31 2.15 9.85 13.65
CA GLY A 31 3.02 11.02 13.49
C GLY A 31 2.22 12.23 13.03
N ALA A 32 2.74 13.43 13.30
CA ALA A 32 2.11 14.74 13.06
C ALA A 32 1.85 15.10 11.57
N GLY A 33 1.86 14.13 10.65
CA GLY A 33 1.72 14.31 9.19
C GLY A 33 0.70 13.35 8.58
N LEU A 34 -0.37 13.03 9.29
CA LEU A 34 -1.48 12.23 8.77
C LEU A 34 -2.50 13.10 8.00
N PRO A 35 -3.26 12.50 7.05
CA PRO A 35 -3.10 11.15 6.51
C PRO A 35 -1.85 10.99 5.62
N ASP A 36 -1.39 9.76 5.44
CA ASP A 36 -0.37 9.45 4.43
C ASP A 36 -0.88 9.71 3.00
N ARG A 37 0.01 9.61 2.00
CA ARG A 37 -0.37 9.82 0.58
C ARG A 37 -1.45 8.85 0.08
N GLY A 38 -1.62 7.71 0.73
CA GLY A 38 -2.66 6.73 0.42
C GLY A 38 -3.97 6.96 1.18
N GLY A 39 -4.05 7.96 2.06
CA GLY A 39 -5.22 8.21 2.91
C GLY A 39 -5.25 7.35 4.18
N HIS A 40 -4.13 6.76 4.59
CA HIS A 40 -4.04 5.97 5.82
C HIS A 40 -3.62 6.82 7.02
N PHE A 41 -4.23 6.50 8.15
CA PHE A 41 -3.92 6.94 9.50
C PHE A 41 -3.29 5.77 10.26
N GLY A 42 -1.98 5.57 10.07
CA GLY A 42 -1.30 4.38 10.57
C GLY A 42 -1.83 3.10 9.89
N ARG A 43 -2.41 2.18 10.66
CA ARG A 43 -2.97 0.91 10.14
C ARG A 43 -4.40 1.00 9.58
N TYR A 44 -5.02 2.17 9.65
CA TYR A 44 -6.43 2.40 9.31
C TYR A 44 -6.55 3.40 8.16
N GLY A 45 -7.67 3.44 7.46
CA GLY A 45 -7.89 4.35 6.33
C GLY A 45 -7.59 3.70 4.98
N GLY A 46 -7.23 4.50 3.98
CA GLY A 46 -7.14 4.05 2.58
C GLY A 46 -8.48 4.15 1.85
N ARG A 47 -8.55 3.61 0.62
CA ARG A 47 -9.70 3.73 -0.28
C ARG A 47 -10.23 2.35 -0.67
N PHE A 48 -11.17 1.83 0.12
CA PHE A 48 -11.83 0.54 -0.11
C PHE A 48 -13.22 0.76 -0.68
N VAL A 49 -13.28 1.16 -1.95
CA VAL A 49 -14.52 1.53 -2.64
C VAL A 49 -14.61 0.80 -3.98
N PRO A 50 -15.83 0.57 -4.51
CA PRO A 50 -16.01 0.08 -5.87
C PRO A 50 -15.37 1.03 -6.90
N GLU A 51 -14.92 0.47 -8.03
CA GLU A 51 -14.31 1.23 -9.14
C GLU A 51 -15.20 2.38 -9.61
N THR A 52 -16.53 2.17 -9.60
CA THR A 52 -17.53 3.19 -9.98
C THR A 52 -17.46 4.46 -9.11
N LEU A 53 -16.94 4.35 -7.88
CA LEU A 53 -16.79 5.48 -6.96
C LEU A 53 -15.39 6.11 -7.01
N MET A 54 -14.41 5.51 -7.71
CA MET A 54 -13.06 6.07 -7.78
C MET A 54 -13.06 7.46 -8.43
N SER A 55 -13.72 7.60 -9.59
CA SER A 55 -13.80 8.87 -10.32
C SER A 55 -14.41 10.03 -9.51
N PRO A 56 -15.63 9.90 -8.95
CA PRO A 56 -16.24 11.00 -8.19
C PRO A 56 -15.46 11.33 -6.90
N LEU A 57 -14.79 10.35 -6.28
CA LEU A 57 -13.95 10.62 -5.11
C LEU A 57 -12.69 11.40 -5.45
N ILE A 58 -12.08 11.14 -6.60
CA ILE A 58 -10.93 11.92 -7.10
C ILE A 58 -11.34 13.36 -7.39
N GLU A 59 -12.49 13.55 -8.03
CA GLU A 59 -13.04 14.88 -8.31
C GLU A 59 -13.32 15.65 -7.01
N LEU A 60 -13.98 15.00 -6.06
CA LEU A 60 -14.26 15.57 -4.74
C LEU A 60 -12.97 15.96 -4.01
N GLU A 61 -11.97 15.08 -3.99
CA GLU A 61 -10.68 15.36 -3.33
C GLU A 61 -10.00 16.60 -3.91
N ARG A 62 -10.06 16.77 -5.24
CA ARG A 62 -9.53 17.96 -5.94
C ARG A 62 -10.32 19.22 -5.60
N ALA A 63 -11.65 19.17 -5.71
CA ALA A 63 -12.53 20.29 -5.44
C ALA A 63 -12.38 20.76 -3.98
N TRP A 64 -12.34 19.81 -3.03
CA TRP A 64 -12.13 20.09 -1.62
C TRP A 64 -10.73 20.67 -1.35
N ALA A 65 -9.68 20.13 -1.96
CA ALA A 65 -8.32 20.67 -1.80
C ALA A 65 -8.21 22.12 -2.29
N ALA A 66 -8.97 22.51 -3.31
CA ALA A 66 -9.08 23.89 -3.76
C ALA A 66 -9.92 24.74 -2.78
N ALA A 67 -11.12 24.29 -2.44
CA ALA A 67 -12.04 25.01 -1.55
C ALA A 67 -11.48 25.22 -0.13
N ARG A 68 -10.71 24.27 0.41
CA ARG A 68 -10.04 24.40 1.70
C ARG A 68 -9.05 25.57 1.75
N ARG A 69 -8.46 25.95 0.62
CA ARG A 69 -7.52 27.08 0.52
C ARG A 69 -8.22 28.41 0.19
N ASP A 70 -9.49 28.37 -0.19
CA ASP A 70 -10.26 29.55 -0.55
C ASP A 70 -10.81 30.26 0.70
N ARG A 71 -10.34 31.48 0.95
CA ARG A 71 -10.77 32.29 2.11
C ARG A 71 -12.25 32.68 2.04
N SER A 72 -12.79 32.90 0.84
CA SER A 72 -14.20 33.24 0.66
C SER A 72 -15.09 32.04 1.01
N PHE A 73 -14.65 30.84 0.63
CA PHE A 73 -15.30 29.59 0.99
C PHE A 73 -15.28 29.37 2.50
N GLN A 74 -14.12 29.60 3.16
CA GLN A 74 -14.02 29.52 4.62
C GLN A 74 -14.89 30.54 5.34
N ALA A 75 -14.92 31.79 4.87
CA ALA A 75 -15.72 32.86 5.48
C ALA A 75 -17.23 32.59 5.44
N ARG A 76 -17.71 31.82 4.46
CA ARG A 76 -19.13 31.41 4.38
C ARG A 76 -19.47 30.21 5.26
N LEU A 77 -18.46 29.46 5.72
CA LEU A 77 -18.63 28.24 6.51
C LEU A 77 -18.45 28.49 8.04
N ALA A 78 -17.96 29.68 8.41
CA ALA A 78 -17.77 30.11 9.79
C ALA A 78 -19.10 30.54 10.44
#